data_AF-A0A2W4JVR0-F1
#
_entry.id   AF-A0A2W4JVR0-F1
#
_cell.length_a   1.000
_cell.length_b   1.000
_cell.length_c   1.000
_cell.angle_alpha   90.00
_cell.angle_beta   90.00
_cell.angle_gamma   90.00
#
_symmetry.space_group_name_H-M   'P 1'
#
loop_
_entity.id
_entity.type
_entity.pdbx_description
1 polymer ?
#
loop_
_entity_poly.entity_id
_entity_poly.type
_entity_poly.pdbx_seq_one_letter_code
_entity_poly.pdbx_strand_id
1 'polypeptide(L)'
;KGKLLNSEGFVISEAMRKSINMTYYRRKLQQKYNEENNITPKTVFSEIKDIGIKSKEKNNLNSEKNEKYSVEKDLKRLELEMDLAASNLDFEKAAEIRDLIIELKRGKKRN
;
A
#
# COMPACT_ATOMS: atom_id res chain seq x y z
N LYS A 1 37.29 -19.17 13.80
CA LYS A 1 36.51 -17.92 13.79
C LYS A 1 35.11 -18.24 14.31
N GLY A 2 34.72 -17.71 15.47
CA GLY A 2 33.41 -18.02 16.09
C GLY A 2 32.26 -17.48 15.24
N LYS A 3 31.24 -18.30 15.01
CA LYS A 3 29.99 -17.86 14.38
C LYS A 3 29.24 -17.01 15.40
N LEU A 4 28.86 -15.79 15.02
CA LEU A 4 28.00 -14.95 15.85
C LEU A 4 26.58 -15.50 15.78
N LEU A 5 26.00 -15.82 16.93
CA LEU A 5 24.64 -16.34 17.03
C LEU A 5 23.71 -15.24 17.55
N ASN A 6 22.47 -15.22 17.07
CA ASN A 6 21.41 -14.42 17.69
C ASN A 6 20.91 -15.12 18.97
N SER A 7 19.95 -14.49 19.66
CA SER A 7 19.32 -15.02 20.88
C SER A 7 18.65 -16.39 20.71
N GLU A 8 18.33 -16.76 19.48
CA GLU A 8 17.67 -18.03 19.12
C GLU A 8 18.67 -19.08 18.59
N GLY A 9 19.97 -18.78 18.58
CA GLY A 9 21.01 -19.70 18.14
C GLY A 9 21.23 -19.75 16.62
N PHE A 10 20.64 -18.84 15.84
CA PHE A 10 20.88 -18.70 14.40
C PHE A 10 22.13 -17.88 14.10
N VAL A 11 22.83 -18.23 13.03
CA VAL A 11 24.07 -17.56 12.62
C VAL A 11 23.76 -16.20 11.98
N ILE A 12 24.33 -15.14 12.55
CA ILE A 12 24.28 -13.79 12.00
C ILE A 12 25.41 -13.65 10.98
N SER A 13 25.05 -13.30 9.74
CA SER A 13 26.03 -12.99 8.70
C SER A 13 26.79 -11.70 9.01
N GLU A 14 28.00 -11.56 8.47
CA GLU A 14 28.79 -10.34 8.67
C GLU A 14 28.09 -9.09 8.12
N ALA A 15 27.40 -9.23 6.98
CA ALA A 15 26.60 -8.16 6.38
C ALA A 15 25.46 -7.72 7.29
N MET A 16 24.71 -8.67 7.85
CA MET A 16 23.64 -8.37 8.81
C MET A 16 24.20 -7.66 10.05
N ARG A 17 25.32 -8.14 10.60
CA ARG A 17 25.96 -7.50 11.76
C ARG A 17 26.32 -6.04 11.48
N LYS A 18 26.93 -5.75 10.33
CA LYS A 18 27.28 -4.37 9.93
C LYS A 18 26.02 -3.50 9.83
N SER A 19 24.97 -3.98 9.15
CA SER A 19 23.71 -3.25 8.98
C SER A 19 23.00 -3.00 10.31
N ILE A 20 22.96 -4.00 11.21
CA ILE A 20 22.37 -3.88 12.54
C ILE A 20 23.12 -2.83 13.37
N ASN A 21 24.45 -2.91 13.43
CA ASN A 21 25.26 -1.96 14.17
C ASN A 21 25.10 -0.52 13.66
N MET A 22 25.08 -0.33 12.34
CA MET A 22 24.87 1.00 11.74
C MET A 22 23.47 1.55 12.04
N THR A 23 22.46 0.69 12.05
CA THR A 23 21.09 1.08 12.42
C THR A 23 21.03 1.56 13.87
N TYR A 24 21.62 0.82 14.80
CA TYR A 24 21.68 1.22 16.22
C TYR A 24 22.47 2.51 16.44
N TYR A 25 23.61 2.66 15.74
CA TYR A 25 24.41 3.89 15.81
C TYR A 25 23.61 5.12 15.36
N ARG A 26 22.94 5.03 14.19
CA ARG A 26 22.10 6.13 13.66
C ARG A 26 20.93 6.43 14.59
N ARG A 27 20.25 5.42 15.11
CA ARG A 27 19.10 5.60 16.01
C ARG A 27 19.50 6.31 17.30
N LYS A 28 20.64 5.97 17.89
CA LYS A 28 21.18 6.65 19.09
C LYS A 28 21.42 8.14 18.83
N LEU A 29 22.01 8.48 17.69
CA LEU A 29 22.25 9.88 17.31
C LEU A 29 20.94 10.64 17.09
N GLN A 30 19.97 10.02 16.42
CA GLN A 30 18.64 10.60 16.18
C GLN A 30 17.88 10.83 17.50
N GLN A 31 17.93 9.88 18.44
CA GLN A 31 17.30 10.02 19.75
C GLN A 31 17.91 11.17 20.54
N LYS A 32 19.25 11.23 20.61
CA LYS A 32 19.96 12.31 21.29
C LYS A 32 19.60 13.68 20.69
N TYR A 33 19.61 13.80 19.36
CA TYR A 33 19.21 15.03 18.68
C TYR A 33 17.75 15.41 18.98
N ASN A 34 16.85 14.43 18.98
CA ASN A 34 15.44 14.66 19.29
C ASN A 34 15.24 15.12 20.74
N GLU A 35 15.95 14.54 21.70
CA GLU A 35 15.93 14.95 23.11
C GLU A 35 16.48 16.36 23.30
N GLU A 36 17.63 16.67 22.69
CA GLU A 36 18.26 18.00 22.77
C GLU A 36 17.39 19.11 22.13
N ASN A 37 16.60 18.77 21.11
CA ASN A 37 15.76 19.71 20.36
C ASN A 37 14.26 19.61 20.68
N ASN A 38 13.88 18.81 21.70
CA ASN A 38 12.47 18.56 22.06
C ASN A 38 11.58 18.10 20.88
N ILE A 39 12.12 17.28 19.96
CA ILE A 39 11.40 16.77 18.79
C ILE A 39 10.73 15.44 19.12
N THR A 40 9.40 15.42 19.11
CA THR A 40 8.61 14.17 19.11
C THR A 40 8.50 13.59 17.70
N PRO A 41 8.98 12.35 17.44
CA PRO A 41 8.84 11.70 16.14
C PRO A 41 7.38 11.55 15.72
N LYS A 42 7.07 11.85 14.46
CA LYS A 42 5.74 11.68 13.86
C LYS A 42 5.86 11.02 12.49
N THR A 43 4.88 10.20 12.14
CA THR A 43 4.79 9.60 10.80
C THR A 43 4.48 10.67 9.76
N VAL A 44 5.22 10.66 8.66
CA VAL A 44 4.96 11.54 7.51
C VAL A 44 3.88 10.89 6.65
N PHE A 45 2.79 11.62 6.41
CA PHE A 45 1.78 11.26 5.40
C PHE A 45 1.99 12.20 4.21
N SER A 46 2.29 11.64 3.03
CA SER A 46 2.43 12.39 1.78
C SER A 46 1.63 11.71 0.69
N GLU A 47 0.93 12.50 -0.11
CA GLU A 47 0.24 12.01 -1.32
C GLU A 47 1.27 11.60 -2.37
N ILE A 48 0.91 10.57 -3.17
CA ILE A 48 1.75 10.08 -4.27
C ILE A 48 1.75 11.15 -5.36
N LYS A 49 2.93 11.68 -5.67
CA LYS A 49 3.11 12.53 -6.84
C LYS A 49 3.13 11.64 -8.08
N ASP A 50 2.35 12.00 -9.09
CA ASP A 50 2.23 11.28 -10.35
C ASP A 50 3.60 11.10 -11.01
N ILE A 51 4.15 9.89 -10.93
CA ILE A 51 5.37 9.50 -11.62
C ILE A 51 4.89 8.70 -12.83
N GLY A 52 4.77 9.39 -13.97
CA GLY A 52 4.19 8.89 -15.23
C GLY A 52 4.89 7.65 -15.78
N ILE A 53 4.55 6.48 -15.25
CA ILE A 53 5.05 5.18 -15.70
C ILE A 53 3.93 4.50 -16.49
N LYS A 54 4.05 4.54 -17.82
CA LYS A 54 3.18 3.81 -18.75
C LYS A 54 3.41 2.30 -18.58
N SER A 55 2.37 1.52 -18.30
CA SER A 55 2.43 0.06 -18.44
C SER A 55 1.36 -0.47 -19.39
N LYS A 56 1.83 -1.37 -20.27
CA LYS A 56 1.24 -1.99 -21.45
C LYS A 56 -0.09 -2.74 -21.23
N GLU A 57 -0.84 -2.80 -22.32
CA GLU A 57 -2.13 -3.45 -22.58
C GLU A 57 -2.22 -4.97 -22.27
N LYS A 58 -3.49 -5.43 -22.27
CA LYS A 58 -4.06 -6.78 -22.60
C LYS A 58 -4.37 -7.69 -21.40
N ASN A 59 -5.49 -8.43 -21.31
CA ASN A 59 -6.52 -8.85 -22.27
C ASN A 59 -7.80 -9.33 -21.52
N ASN A 60 -8.93 -9.30 -22.24
CA ASN A 60 -10.27 -9.81 -21.93
C ASN A 60 -10.35 -11.18 -21.24
N LEU A 61 -11.39 -11.42 -20.43
CA LEU A 61 -12.09 -12.72 -20.33
C LEU A 61 -13.53 -12.56 -19.78
N ASN A 62 -14.46 -13.19 -20.50
CA ASN A 62 -15.91 -13.13 -20.42
C ASN A 62 -16.54 -13.99 -19.30
N SER A 63 -17.86 -13.76 -19.14
CA SER A 63 -18.97 -14.70 -18.87
C SER A 63 -19.37 -15.05 -17.41
N GLU A 64 -20.42 -14.33 -16.97
CA GLU A 64 -21.73 -14.81 -16.50
C GLU A 64 -21.85 -15.96 -15.47
N LYS A 65 -22.49 -15.64 -14.32
CA LYS A 65 -23.42 -16.48 -13.52
C LYS A 65 -23.85 -15.79 -12.21
N ASN A 66 -25.15 -15.49 -12.12
CA ASN A 66 -26.08 -15.66 -10.98
C ASN A 66 -26.18 -14.62 -9.83
N GLU A 67 -26.80 -13.48 -10.13
CA GLU A 67 -27.66 -12.59 -9.29
C GLU A 67 -27.23 -12.19 -7.86
N LYS A 68 -26.94 -13.09 -6.92
CA LYS A 68 -26.19 -12.71 -5.68
C LYS A 68 -24.70 -12.49 -5.97
N TYR A 69 -24.20 -13.14 -7.01
CA TYR A 69 -22.95 -12.82 -7.67
C TYR A 69 -22.99 -11.48 -8.41
N SER A 70 -24.17 -10.92 -8.70
CA SER A 70 -24.26 -9.68 -9.51
C SER A 70 -23.67 -8.52 -8.76
N VAL A 71 -24.15 -8.20 -7.55
CA VAL A 71 -23.67 -6.99 -6.84
C VAL A 71 -22.18 -7.04 -6.53
N GLU A 72 -21.62 -8.19 -6.16
CA GLU A 72 -20.17 -8.31 -5.93
C GLU A 72 -19.36 -8.32 -7.22
N LYS A 73 -19.90 -8.85 -8.34
CA LYS A 73 -19.28 -8.71 -9.67
C LYS A 73 -19.40 -7.29 -10.19
N ASP A 74 -20.50 -6.62 -9.94
CA ASP A 74 -20.78 -5.25 -10.33
C ASP A 74 -19.86 -4.30 -9.55
N LEU A 75 -19.68 -4.54 -8.24
CA LEU A 75 -18.68 -3.82 -7.44
C LEU A 75 -17.26 -4.07 -7.95
N LYS A 76 -16.89 -5.32 -8.24
CA LYS A 76 -15.56 -5.62 -8.82
C LYS A 76 -15.37 -5.02 -10.20
N ARG A 77 -16.43 -4.98 -11.03
CA ARG A 77 -16.42 -4.35 -12.35
C ARG A 77 -16.24 -2.85 -12.21
N LEU A 78 -17.02 -2.21 -11.33
CA LEU A 78 -16.91 -0.77 -11.06
C LEU A 78 -15.55 -0.43 -10.45
N GLU A 79 -15.02 -1.25 -9.55
CA GLU A 79 -13.65 -1.08 -9.02
C GLU A 79 -12.62 -1.16 -10.16
N LEU A 80 -12.77 -2.13 -11.07
CA LEU A 80 -11.91 -2.25 -12.25
C LEU A 80 -12.09 -1.09 -13.25
N GLU A 81 -13.31 -0.57 -13.44
CA GLU A 81 -13.60 0.60 -14.27
C GLU A 81 -13.05 1.89 -13.65
N MET A 82 -13.12 2.03 -12.32
CA MET A 82 -12.51 3.11 -11.56
C MET A 82 -10.98 3.07 -11.69
N ASP A 83 -10.37 1.89 -11.54
CA ASP A 83 -8.93 1.69 -11.70
C ASP A 83 -8.49 1.95 -13.14
N LEU A 84 -9.30 1.56 -14.12
CA LEU A 84 -9.04 1.82 -15.54
C LEU A 84 -9.17 3.32 -15.86
N ALA A 85 -10.18 4.00 -15.32
CA ALA A 85 -10.34 5.45 -15.45
C ALA A 85 -9.17 6.20 -14.78
N ALA A 86 -8.77 5.78 -13.57
CA ALA A 86 -7.61 6.33 -12.88
C ALA A 86 -6.30 6.08 -13.66
N SER A 87 -6.14 4.88 -14.23
CA SER A 87 -4.99 4.54 -15.09
C SER A 87 -4.95 5.35 -16.38
N ASN A 88 -6.12 5.72 -16.91
CA ASN A 88 -6.28 6.58 -18.08
C ASN A 88 -6.24 8.08 -17.76
N LEU A 89 -6.03 8.46 -16.48
CA LEU A 89 -6.03 9.85 -16.00
C LEU A 89 -7.39 10.57 -16.08
N ASP A 90 -8.49 9.83 -16.24
CA ASP A 90 -9.87 10.33 -16.21
C ASP A 90 -10.39 10.41 -14.77
N PHE A 91 -9.85 11.34 -13.99
CA PHE A 91 -10.13 11.43 -12.55
C PHE A 91 -11.57 11.80 -12.21
N GLU A 92 -12.24 12.60 -13.04
CA GLU A 92 -13.66 12.94 -12.87
C GLU A 92 -14.53 11.67 -12.94
N LYS A 93 -14.29 10.83 -13.96
CA LYS A 93 -14.99 9.57 -14.14
C LYS A 93 -14.67 8.57 -13.03
N ALA A 94 -13.41 8.50 -12.57
CA ALA A 94 -13.03 7.67 -11.43
C ALA A 94 -13.72 8.11 -10.13
N ALA A 95 -13.88 9.43 -9.92
CA ALA A 95 -14.59 9.97 -8.77
C ALA A 95 -16.09 9.64 -8.82
N GLU A 96 -16.74 9.76 -9.97
CA GLU A 96 -18.14 9.36 -10.16
C GLU A 96 -18.35 7.87 -9.86
N ILE A 97 -17.48 7.00 -10.38
CA ILE A 97 -17.56 5.56 -10.16
C ILE A 97 -17.30 5.23 -8.67
N ARG A 98 -16.34 5.89 -8.03
CA ARG A 98 -16.05 5.73 -6.60
C ARG A 98 -17.29 6.06 -5.75
N ASP A 99 -17.95 7.18 -6.05
CA ASP A 99 -19.12 7.62 -5.30
C ASP A 99 -20.29 6.64 -5.50
N LEU A 100 -20.46 6.11 -6.72
CA LEU A 100 -21.42 5.06 -7.04
C LEU A 100 -21.12 3.72 -6.31
N ILE A 101 -19.85 3.32 -6.20
CA ILE A 101 -19.42 2.16 -5.40
C ILE A 101 -19.77 2.36 -3.91
N ILE A 102 -19.57 3.57 -3.38
CA ILE A 102 -19.87 3.88 -1.98
C ILE A 102 -21.38 3.79 -1.73
N GLU A 103 -22.21 4.31 -2.64
CA GLU A 103 -23.67 4.20 -2.54
C GLU A 103 -24.14 2.75 -2.56
N LEU A 104 -23.64 1.93 -3.49
CA LEU A 104 -23.95 0.50 -3.57
C LEU A 104 -23.52 -0.26 -2.31
N LYS A 105 -22.33 0.03 -1.77
CA LYS A 105 -21.85 -0.56 -0.51
C LYS A 105 -22.68 -0.12 0.70
N ARG A 106 -23.17 1.13 0.74
CA ARG A 106 -24.07 1.63 1.80
C ARG A 106 -25.44 0.96 1.78
N GLY A 107 -25.99 0.73 0.58
CA GLY A 107 -27.24 -0.03 0.42
C GLY A 107 -27.16 -1.46 0.97
N LYS A 108 -26.02 -2.14 0.80
CA LYS A 108 -25.76 -3.50 1.35
C LYS A 108 -25.77 -3.55 2.88
N LYS A 109 -25.43 -2.46 3.57
CA LYS A 109 -25.31 -2.43 5.04
C LYS A 109 -26.64 -2.21 5.77
N ARG A 110 -27.69 -1.80 5.04
CA ARG A 110 -29.03 -1.48 5.56
C ARG A 110 -30.07 -2.60 5.37
N ASN A 111 -29.71 -3.65 4.62
CA ASN A 111 -30.51 -4.86 4.42
C ASN A 111 -29.97 -6.02 5.25
#